data_AF-A0A7S3TQ58-F1
#
_entry.id   AF-A0A7S3TQ58-F1
#
_cell.length_a   1.000
_cell.length_b   1.000
_cell.length_c   1.000
_cell.angle_alpha   90.00
_cell.angle_beta   90.00
_cell.angle_gamma   90.00
#
_symmetry.space_group_name_H-M   'P 1'
#
loop_
_entity.id
_entity.type
_entity.pdbx_description
1 polymer ?
#
loop_
_entity_poly.entity_id
_entity_poly.type
_entity_poly.pdbx_seq_one_letter_code
_entity_poly.pdbx_strand_id
1 'polypeptide(L)'
;LEKFPALLCENATPAFDEWAHYIRIDPMDTDLKWLGQAFAETELPKPWTCYKGVGSIVCYIRADTGQVTWKHPFYDYFRQLREFCRQSIAKGHPEEVMQV
;
A
#
# COMPACT_ATOMS: atom_id res chain seq x y z
N LEU A 1 28.11 -2.24 6.96
CA LEU A 1 26.71 -2.08 7.43
C LEU A 1 25.79 -2.60 6.34
N GLU A 2 25.27 -3.81 6.53
CA GLU A 2 24.25 -4.38 5.64
C GLU A 2 22.98 -3.55 5.79
N LYS A 3 22.56 -2.90 4.69
CA LYS A 3 21.30 -2.18 4.64
C LYS A 3 20.20 -3.22 4.55
N PHE A 4 19.42 -3.36 5.62
CA PHE A 4 18.15 -4.08 5.59
C PHE A 4 17.29 -3.52 4.44
N PRO A 5 16.67 -4.37 3.60
CA PRO A 5 15.81 -3.90 2.52
C PRO A 5 14.45 -3.48 3.11
N ALA A 6 14.44 -2.35 3.82
CA ALA A 6 13.22 -1.59 3.99
C ALA A 6 12.90 -0.99 2.62
N LEU A 7 11.85 -1.52 1.97
CA LEU A 7 11.09 -0.94 0.85
C LEU A 7 11.87 0.04 -0.04
N LEU A 8 12.89 -0.46 -0.71
CA LEU A 8 13.48 0.22 -1.85
C LEU A 8 12.97 -0.52 -3.07
N CYS A 9 11.90 -0.03 -3.68
CA CYS A 9 11.76 -0.27 -5.11
C CYS A 9 13.00 0.37 -5.71
N GLU A 10 14.01 -0.45 -6.05
CA GLU A 10 15.44 -0.08 -6.07
C GLU A 10 15.79 1.16 -6.90
N ASN A 11 14.87 1.63 -7.74
CA ASN A 11 15.08 2.76 -8.65
C ASN A 11 14.09 3.93 -8.49
N ALA A 12 12.97 3.79 -7.75
CA ALA A 12 12.05 4.89 -7.39
C ALA A 12 10.90 4.41 -6.48
N THR A 13 10.64 5.14 -5.39
CA THR A 13 9.45 4.95 -4.55
C THR A 13 8.26 5.69 -5.16
N PRO A 14 7.07 5.06 -5.30
CA PRO A 14 5.88 5.79 -5.72
C PRO A 14 5.50 6.91 -4.77
N ALA A 15 4.98 8.01 -5.32
CA ALA A 15 4.45 9.11 -4.53
C ALA A 15 3.18 8.68 -3.78
N PHE A 16 2.84 9.41 -2.71
CA PHE A 16 1.63 9.12 -1.93
C PHE A 16 0.37 9.06 -2.80
N ASP A 17 0.18 10.00 -3.73
CA ASP A 17 -1.00 10.04 -4.59
C ASP A 17 -1.09 8.80 -5.50
N GLU A 18 0.04 8.27 -5.97
CA GLU A 18 0.09 7.03 -6.74
C GLU A 18 -0.42 5.85 -5.90
N TRP A 19 -0.01 5.79 -4.63
CA TRP A 19 -0.47 4.75 -3.70
C TRP A 19 -1.94 4.92 -3.31
N ALA A 20 -2.37 6.13 -2.98
CA ALA A 20 -3.76 6.43 -2.66
C ALA A 20 -4.68 6.00 -3.82
N HIS A 21 -4.35 6.39 -5.05
CA HIS A 21 -5.11 5.99 -6.24
C HIS A 21 -5.08 4.47 -6.49
N TYR A 22 -3.97 3.80 -6.21
CA TYR A 22 -3.85 2.35 -6.33
C TYR A 22 -4.88 1.63 -5.45
N ILE A 23 -5.03 2.04 -4.19
CA ILE A 23 -6.03 1.48 -3.26
C ILE A 23 -7.38 2.22 -3.29
N ARG A 24 -7.64 3.08 -4.28
CA ARG A 24 -8.89 3.84 -4.51
C ARG A 24 -9.31 4.73 -3.33
N ILE A 25 -8.33 5.39 -2.73
CA ILE A 25 -8.51 6.50 -1.80
C ILE A 25 -8.33 7.80 -2.61
N ASP A 26 -9.17 8.79 -2.35
CA ASP A 26 -8.93 10.15 -2.85
C ASP A 26 -7.80 10.75 -2.00
N PRO A 27 -6.69 11.22 -2.58
CA PRO A 27 -5.59 11.82 -1.81
C PRO A 27 -6.01 13.00 -0.91
N MET A 28 -7.15 13.63 -1.18
CA MET A 28 -7.72 14.71 -0.38
C MET A 28 -8.69 14.23 0.72
N ASP A 29 -9.03 12.93 0.75
CA ASP A 29 -9.86 12.32 1.79
C ASP A 29 -9.06 12.24 3.10
N THR A 30 -9.29 13.20 4.00
CA THR A 30 -8.58 13.31 5.27
C THR A 30 -8.87 12.15 6.21
N ASP A 31 -10.05 11.54 6.11
CA ASP A 31 -10.47 10.45 7.00
C ASP A 31 -9.74 9.14 6.65
N LEU A 32 -9.36 8.97 5.37
CA LEU A 32 -8.66 7.78 4.88
C LEU A 32 -7.20 8.02 4.48
N LYS A 33 -6.69 9.24 4.64
CA LYS A 33 -5.29 9.58 4.29
C LYS A 33 -4.28 8.65 4.96
N TRP A 34 -4.49 8.35 6.24
CA TRP A 34 -3.64 7.45 7.02
C TRP A 34 -3.53 6.05 6.40
N LEU A 35 -4.62 5.56 5.78
CA LEU A 35 -4.65 4.23 5.19
C LEU A 35 -3.77 4.16 3.93
N GLY A 36 -3.72 5.26 3.16
CA GLY A 36 -2.78 5.42 2.06
C GLY A 36 -1.32 5.45 2.53
N GLN A 37 -1.04 6.12 3.65
CA GLN A 37 0.30 6.17 4.24
C GLN A 37 0.73 4.80 4.75
N ALA A 38 -0.15 4.14 5.51
CA ALA A 38 0.07 2.78 5.98
C ALA A 38 0.37 1.81 4.83
N PHE A 39 -0.35 1.92 3.70
CA PHE A 39 -0.07 1.10 2.52
C PHE A 39 1.32 1.38 1.93
N ALA A 40 1.69 2.65 1.79
CA ALA A 40 2.97 3.08 1.24
C ALA A 40 4.17 2.63 2.11
N GLU A 41 3.98 2.53 3.42
CA GLU A 41 5.01 2.19 4.41
C GLU A 41 5.03 0.68 4.77
N THR A 42 4.04 -0.09 4.31
CA THR A 42 3.94 -1.52 4.65
C THR A 42 5.04 -2.32 3.96
N GLU A 43 5.89 -2.96 4.77
CA GLU A 43 6.90 -3.88 4.27
C GLU A 43 6.25 -5.08 3.58
N LEU A 44 6.83 -5.48 2.44
CA LEU A 44 6.38 -6.67 1.73
C LEU A 44 6.62 -7.93 2.57
N PRO A 45 5.72 -8.93 2.50
CA PRO A 45 5.97 -10.18 3.17
C PRO A 45 7.16 -10.87 2.50
N LYS A 46 8.10 -11.42 3.28
CA LYS A 46 9.18 -12.22 2.68
C LYS A 46 8.57 -13.44 1.95
N PRO A 47 9.09 -13.84 0.78
CA PRO A 47 10.29 -13.35 0.11
C PRO A 47 9.97 -12.40 -1.08
N TRP A 48 8.98 -11.53 -0.95
CA TRP A 48 8.62 -10.58 -2.00
C TRP A 48 9.54 -9.34 -2.02
N THR A 49 9.81 -8.83 -3.21
CA THR A 49 10.53 -7.57 -3.48
C THR A 49 9.76 -6.76 -4.51
N CYS A 50 9.88 -5.43 -4.51
CA CYS A 50 9.27 -4.56 -5.52
C CYS A 50 10.31 -3.94 -6.46
N TYR A 51 9.87 -3.69 -7.69
CA TYR A 51 10.60 -2.87 -8.66
C TYR A 51 9.64 -1.87 -9.30
N LYS A 52 10.05 -0.61 -9.38
CA LYS A 52 9.32 0.43 -10.11
C LYS A 52 9.92 0.56 -11.51
N GLY A 53 9.09 0.39 -12.53
CA GLY A 53 9.45 0.59 -13.93
C GLY A 53 9.30 2.05 -14.36
N VAL A 54 9.21 2.28 -15.67
CA VAL A 54 8.93 3.61 -16.22
C VAL A 54 7.52 4.06 -15.82
N GLY A 55 7.39 5.28 -15.30
CA GLY A 55 6.11 5.84 -14.83
C GLY A 55 5.69 5.31 -13.47
N SER A 56 4.39 5.06 -13.28
CA SER A 56 3.78 4.62 -11.99
C SER A 56 3.65 3.09 -11.85
N ILE A 57 4.30 2.32 -12.73
CA ILE A 57 4.14 0.87 -12.77
C ILE A 57 5.07 0.20 -11.76
N VAL A 58 4.49 -0.56 -10.84
CA VAL A 58 5.23 -1.37 -9.86
C VAL A 58 4.98 -2.84 -10.17
N CYS A 59 6.05 -3.64 -10.18
CA CYS A 59 5.95 -5.10 -10.16
C CYS A 59 6.50 -5.65 -8.85
N TYR A 60 5.98 -6.80 -8.45
CA TYR A 60 6.38 -7.53 -7.26
C TYR A 60 6.87 -8.90 -7.69
N ILE A 61 8.04 -9.28 -7.20
CA ILE A 61 8.70 -10.53 -7.56
C ILE A 61 8.93 -11.33 -6.29
N ARG A 62 8.56 -12.60 -6.33
CA ARG A 62 8.77 -13.55 -5.24
C ARG A 62 10.12 -14.27 -5.48
N ALA A 63 11.09 -14.05 -4.60
CA ALA A 63 12.47 -14.45 -4.86
C ALA A 63 12.71 -15.97 -4.89
N ASP A 64 11.86 -16.77 -4.24
CA ASP A 64 11.98 -18.24 -4.17
C ASP A 64 11.42 -18.96 -5.41
N THR A 65 10.35 -18.43 -6.02
CA THR A 65 9.68 -19.05 -7.17
C THR A 65 9.89 -18.31 -8.47
N GLY A 66 10.38 -17.07 -8.43
CA GLY A 66 10.40 -16.17 -9.59
C GLY A 66 9.01 -15.68 -9.99
N GLN A 67 7.99 -15.89 -9.17
CA GLN A 67 6.63 -15.43 -9.47
C GLN A 67 6.59 -13.89 -9.55
N VAL A 68 5.99 -13.37 -10.62
CA VAL A 68 5.80 -11.93 -10.85
C VAL A 68 4.31 -11.58 -10.76
N THR A 69 4.01 -10.44 -10.14
CA THR A 69 2.66 -9.86 -10.11
C THR A 69 2.71 -8.34 -10.19
N TRP A 70 1.64 -7.74 -10.71
CA TRP A 70 1.41 -6.28 -10.69
C TRP A 70 0.44 -5.88 -9.57
N LYS A 71 -0.04 -6.86 -8.81
CA LYS A 71 -0.90 -6.67 -7.63
C LYS A 71 -0.05 -6.74 -6.37
N HIS A 72 -0.05 -5.69 -5.55
CA HIS A 72 0.64 -5.69 -4.26
C HIS A 72 0.16 -6.86 -3.39
N PRO A 73 1.04 -7.63 -2.72
CA PRO A 73 0.65 -8.78 -1.91
C PRO A 73 -0.41 -8.49 -0.86
N PHE A 74 -0.39 -7.29 -0.27
CA PHE A 74 -1.39 -6.84 0.71
C PHE A 74 -2.57 -6.05 0.11
N TYR A 75 -2.69 -5.97 -1.22
CA TYR A 75 -3.76 -5.19 -1.85
C TYR A 75 -5.16 -5.54 -1.32
N ASP A 76 -5.47 -6.84 -1.22
CA ASP A 76 -6.80 -7.27 -0.78
C ASP A 76 -7.07 -6.94 0.68
N TYR A 77 -6.05 -7.01 1.54
CA TYR A 77 -6.13 -6.60 2.94
C TYR A 77 -6.48 -5.10 3.05
N PHE A 78 -5.70 -4.24 2.39
CA PHE A 78 -5.95 -2.79 2.42
C PHE A 78 -7.27 -2.39 1.74
N ARG A 79 -7.69 -3.12 0.70
CA ARG A 79 -9.01 -2.92 0.08
C ARG A 79 -10.14 -3.24 1.07
N GLN A 80 -10.05 -4.34 1.81
CA GLN A 80 -11.04 -4.71 2.83
C GLN A 80 -11.04 -3.72 3.99
N LEU A 81 -9.85 -3.31 4.46
CA LEU A 81 -9.71 -2.32 5.51
C LEU A 81 -10.35 -0.99 5.09
N ARG A 82 -10.08 -0.50 3.86
CA ARG A 82 -10.72 0.71 3.31
C ARG A 82 -12.24 0.61 3.31
N GLU A 83 -12.79 -0.54 2.92
CA GLU A 83 -14.24 -0.76 2.88
C GLU A 83 -14.84 -0.71 4.29
N PHE A 84 -14.21 -1.38 5.25
CA PHE A 84 -14.59 -1.31 6.66
C PHE A 84 -14.59 0.14 7.16
N CYS A 85 -13.51 0.87 6.90
CA CYS A 85 -13.36 2.28 7.28
C CYS A 85 -14.51 3.14 6.76
N ARG A 86 -14.82 3.03 5.46
CA ARG A 86 -15.93 3.77 4.83
C ARG A 86 -17.29 3.42 5.44
N GLN A 87 -17.53 2.15 5.73
CA GLN A 87 -18.79 1.72 6.33
C GLN A 87 -18.96 2.23 7.76
N SER A 88 -17.91 2.19 8.58
CA SER A 88 -17.96 2.73 9.95
C SER A 88 -18.18 4.25 9.94
N ILE A 89 -17.46 5.01 9.09
CA ILE A 89 -17.70 6.45 8.91
C ILE A 89 -19.14 6.73 8.47
N ALA A 90 -19.64 6.02 7.46
CA ALA A 90 -21.01 6.21 6.96
C ALA A 90 -22.10 5.89 8.00
N LYS A 91 -21.80 4.98 8.96
CA LYS A 91 -22.69 4.65 10.07
C LYS A 91 -22.58 5.61 11.26
N GLY A 92 -21.66 6.57 11.21
CA GLY A 92 -21.43 7.54 12.30
C GLY A 92 -20.50 7.02 13.39
N HIS A 93 -19.62 6.06 13.08
CA HIS A 93 -18.61 5.50 13.98
C HIS A 93 -17.16 5.79 13.52
N PRO A 94 -16.77 7.07 13.32
CA PRO A 94 -15.41 7.40 12.88
C PRO A 94 -14.32 6.97 13.90
N GLU A 95 -14.67 6.84 15.18
CA GLU A 95 -13.79 6.38 16.26
C GLU A 95 -13.28 4.94 16.08
N GLU A 96 -14.02 4.09 15.35
CA GLU A 96 -13.58 2.72 15.04
C GLU A 96 -12.47 2.66 13.99
N VAL A 97 -12.27 3.77 13.28
CA VAL A 97 -11.46 3.87 12.07
C VAL A 97 -10.19 4.66 12.31
N MET A 98 -10.23 5.60 13.26
CA MET A 98 -9.06 6.36 13.68
C MET A 98 -8.13 5.48 14.51
N GLN A 99 -6.89 5.31 14.05
CA GLN A 99 -5.78 4.94 14.93
C GLN A 99 -5.04 6.20 15.36
N VAL A 100 -5.14 6.45 16.68
CA VAL A 100 -4.32 7.26 17.61
C VAL A 100 -3.52 8.44 17.05
#